data_AF-A0A9E3NPR4-F1
#
_entry.id   AF-A0A9E3NPR4-F1
#
_cell.length_a   1.000
_cell.length_b   1.000
_cell.length_c   1.000
_cell.angle_alpha   90.00
_cell.angle_beta   90.00
_cell.angle_gamma   90.00
#
_symmetry.space_group_name_H-M   'P 1'
#
loop_
_entity.id
_entity.type
_entity.pdbx_description
1 polymer ?
#
loop_
_entity_poly.entity_id
_entity_poly.type
_entity_poly.pdbx_seq_one_letter_code
_entity_poly.pdbx_strand_id
1 'polypeptide(L)'
;MITRTSATAALLLGLIGCAASSTRGSFDESSGGVPGDDPANPGGSSGDTPPAQPDKPGCAQSAYTETLPTNASLSGLTFSSAQAQQYVVAALGLRFPIGKYILEGGLTSPISAQQGNCVDRFLQNRSSAQAVLRQAPTLVHECGHFFDLGAASGSSSAFVIRDDLKFTCKSGDTTTRGGRTFARSRIKTDTFYAKRQACGGQAAQGCDFYADIYLDGNPDDASFQGGDQGYNSVLEEATQYVNSLATALTFQETYQGSKVSERDGILTFLWYIERYLKMARDKYADAYDAISNDACWRQATLSVWDRGWFYLDATKGMQNLGLDDAALEALVKDASLVAEIDALRKLECK
;
A
#
# COMPACT_ATOMS: atom_id res chain seq x y z
N MET A 1 28.28 37.76 -10.44
CA MET A 1 27.45 37.57 -9.23
C MET A 1 26.15 36.92 -9.65
N ILE A 2 26.06 35.59 -9.55
CA ILE A 2 24.84 34.83 -9.81
C ILE A 2 24.51 34.15 -8.49
N THR A 3 23.48 34.66 -7.82
CA THR A 3 22.94 34.11 -6.59
C THR A 3 22.18 32.83 -6.94
N ARG A 4 22.71 31.68 -6.49
CA ARG A 4 22.00 30.40 -6.50
C ARG A 4 21.00 30.40 -5.35
N THR A 5 19.72 30.43 -5.65
CA THR A 5 18.64 30.10 -4.72
C THR A 5 18.57 28.58 -4.59
N SER A 6 18.98 28.07 -3.44
CA SER A 6 18.80 26.67 -3.06
C SER A 6 17.31 26.39 -2.88
N ALA A 7 16.78 25.46 -3.68
CA ALA A 7 15.47 24.88 -3.49
C ALA A 7 15.55 23.90 -2.32
N THR A 8 15.18 24.36 -1.12
CA THR A 8 15.04 23.52 0.06
C THR A 8 13.86 22.58 -0.16
N ALA A 9 14.14 21.29 -0.29
CA ALA A 9 13.14 20.24 -0.39
C ALA A 9 12.24 20.25 0.84
N ALA A 10 10.96 20.55 0.65
CA ALA A 10 9.91 20.45 1.67
C ALA A 10 9.48 18.98 1.84
N LEU A 11 10.43 18.10 2.15
CA LEU A 11 10.21 16.66 2.32
C LEU A 11 10.76 16.19 3.68
N LEU A 12 10.31 16.83 4.74
CA LEU A 12 10.49 16.40 6.13
C LEU A 12 9.41 17.12 6.93
N LEU A 13 8.35 16.39 7.30
CA LEU A 13 7.44 16.64 8.45
C LEU A 13 6.09 15.95 8.14
N GLY A 14 5.93 14.71 8.62
CA GLY A 14 4.67 13.98 8.54
C GLY A 14 4.68 12.60 9.20
N LEU A 15 5.85 11.97 9.33
CA LEU A 15 5.95 10.59 9.80
C LEU A 15 6.21 10.51 11.31
N ILE A 16 5.21 10.83 12.12
CA ILE A 16 5.09 10.23 13.46
C ILE A 16 4.21 9.00 13.27
N GLY A 17 4.86 7.84 13.28
CA GLY A 17 4.23 6.55 13.05
C GLY A 17 2.98 6.33 13.90
N CYS A 18 1.94 5.82 13.27
CA CYS A 18 0.81 5.16 13.92
C CYS A 18 1.25 3.79 14.46
N ALA A 19 2.25 3.78 15.35
CA ALA A 19 2.61 2.60 16.13
C ALA A 19 1.58 2.45 17.26
N ALA A 20 0.45 1.81 16.96
CA ALA A 20 -0.61 1.59 17.93
C ALA A 20 -0.14 0.66 19.07
N SER A 21 -0.38 1.14 20.28
CA SER A 21 -0.05 0.54 21.57
C SER A 21 -0.74 -0.81 21.81
N SER A 22 0.03 -1.73 22.38
CA SER A 22 -0.38 -3.02 22.94
C SER A 22 -1.54 -2.92 23.94
N THR A 23 -2.57 -3.75 23.81
CA THR A 23 -3.07 -4.66 24.87
C THR A 23 -4.36 -5.39 24.44
N ARG A 24 -4.51 -6.62 24.95
CA ARG A 24 -5.67 -7.56 24.95
C ARG A 24 -5.59 -8.64 23.86
N GLY A 25 -5.85 -9.92 24.10
CA GLY A 25 -6.37 -10.64 25.27
C GLY A 25 -6.88 -11.99 24.72
N SER A 26 -6.20 -13.07 25.10
CA SER A 26 -6.36 -14.46 24.63
C SER A 26 -7.75 -15.05 24.88
N PHE A 27 -8.37 -15.74 23.90
CA PHE A 27 -9.34 -16.83 24.13
C PHE A 27 -9.45 -17.82 22.94
N ASP A 28 -9.70 -19.07 23.33
CA ASP A 28 -9.56 -20.37 22.66
C ASP A 28 -10.45 -20.68 21.44
N GLU A 29 -9.93 -21.64 20.67
CA GLU A 29 -10.53 -22.39 19.56
C GLU A 29 -11.58 -23.42 20.00
N SER A 30 -12.55 -23.74 19.11
CA SER A 30 -12.92 -25.11 18.68
C SER A 30 -13.91 -24.97 17.51
N SER A 31 -13.67 -25.46 16.29
CA SER A 31 -13.65 -26.84 15.77
C SER A 31 -14.95 -27.21 15.03
N GLY A 32 -14.83 -27.73 13.80
CA GLY A 32 -15.93 -28.43 13.11
C GLY A 32 -15.85 -28.58 11.59
N GLY A 33 -15.27 -29.70 11.11
CA GLY A 33 -15.92 -30.58 10.11
C GLY A 33 -15.72 -30.36 8.60
N VAL A 34 -14.78 -31.13 8.04
CA VAL A 34 -14.53 -31.58 6.64
C VAL A 34 -15.69 -32.54 6.15
N PRO A 35 -15.73 -33.21 4.96
CA PRO A 35 -15.06 -33.11 3.64
C PRO A 35 -15.98 -33.26 2.39
N GLY A 36 -15.40 -33.15 1.19
CA GLY A 36 -15.96 -33.77 -0.02
C GLY A 36 -15.16 -33.56 -1.31
N ASP A 37 -14.16 -34.43 -1.54
CA ASP A 37 -13.51 -34.73 -2.84
C ASP A 37 -14.55 -35.30 -3.86
N ASP A 38 -14.42 -35.38 -5.19
CA ASP A 38 -13.34 -35.63 -6.19
C ASP A 38 -14.05 -35.66 -7.60
N PRO A 39 -13.46 -35.98 -8.78
CA PRO A 39 -12.17 -35.68 -9.40
C PRO A 39 -12.26 -35.14 -10.88
N ALA A 40 -11.07 -34.82 -11.42
CA ALA A 40 -10.58 -34.47 -12.79
C ALA A 40 -11.37 -34.94 -14.07
N ASN A 41 -11.20 -34.39 -15.29
CA ASN A 41 -9.97 -34.14 -16.08
C ASN A 41 -10.32 -33.54 -17.51
N PRO A 42 -9.41 -33.42 -18.52
CA PRO A 42 -8.67 -32.21 -18.95
C PRO A 42 -8.95 -31.71 -20.40
N GLY A 43 -8.43 -30.52 -20.76
CA GLY A 43 -8.17 -30.18 -22.18
C GLY A 43 -7.96 -28.71 -22.55
N GLY A 44 -6.72 -28.34 -22.90
CA GLY A 44 -6.38 -27.62 -24.14
C GLY A 44 -6.68 -26.11 -24.32
N SER A 45 -5.70 -25.27 -23.94
CA SER A 45 -5.12 -24.12 -24.65
C SER A 45 -5.93 -23.27 -25.64
N SER A 46 -6.09 -21.96 -25.35
CA SER A 46 -5.65 -20.83 -26.20
C SER A 46 -5.96 -19.46 -25.55
N GLY A 47 -4.95 -18.58 -25.44
CA GLY A 47 -5.03 -17.15 -25.78
C GLY A 47 -6.06 -16.19 -25.16
N ASP A 48 -6.85 -16.56 -24.15
CA ASP A 48 -7.87 -15.68 -23.60
C ASP A 48 -7.44 -15.06 -22.27
N THR A 49 -7.43 -13.73 -22.21
CA THR A 49 -7.43 -12.99 -20.94
C THR A 49 -8.61 -13.52 -20.11
N PRO A 50 -8.38 -14.15 -18.94
CA PRO A 50 -9.45 -14.76 -18.18
C PRO A 50 -10.53 -13.72 -17.85
N PRO A 51 -11.82 -14.07 -17.97
CA PRO A 51 -12.88 -13.18 -17.51
C PRO A 51 -12.65 -12.86 -16.02
N ALA A 52 -12.99 -11.64 -15.61
CA ALA A 52 -12.90 -11.23 -14.21
C ALA A 52 -13.62 -12.27 -13.33
N GLN A 53 -12.92 -12.80 -12.32
CA GLN A 53 -13.45 -13.73 -11.33
C GLN A 53 -13.75 -12.95 -10.04
N PRO A 54 -14.98 -12.48 -9.82
CA PRO A 54 -15.30 -11.63 -8.65
C PRO A 54 -15.13 -12.39 -7.33
N ASP A 55 -15.23 -13.71 -7.37
CA ASP A 55 -15.03 -14.64 -6.26
C ASP A 55 -13.55 -14.99 -5.99
N LYS A 56 -12.66 -14.72 -6.95
CA LYS A 56 -11.20 -14.93 -6.86
C LYS A 56 -10.43 -13.69 -7.33
N PRO A 57 -10.55 -12.57 -6.60
CA PRO A 57 -9.84 -11.35 -6.93
C PRO A 57 -8.32 -11.60 -6.94
N GLY A 58 -7.64 -11.11 -7.98
CA GLY A 58 -6.20 -11.36 -8.21
C GLY A 58 -5.86 -12.46 -9.22
N CYS A 59 -6.86 -13.20 -9.71
CA CYS A 59 -6.71 -14.13 -10.84
C CYS A 59 -6.79 -13.46 -12.21
N ALA A 60 -7.22 -12.20 -12.24
CA ALA A 60 -7.38 -11.40 -13.44
C ALA A 60 -6.05 -11.01 -14.09
N GLN A 61 -4.93 -10.93 -13.35
CA GLN A 61 -3.65 -10.41 -13.86
C GLN A 61 -3.83 -9.01 -14.52
N SER A 62 -3.42 -8.87 -15.79
CA SER A 62 -3.66 -7.71 -16.64
C SER A 62 -5.13 -7.42 -16.94
N ALA A 63 -6.06 -8.28 -16.50
CA ALA A 63 -7.50 -8.06 -16.61
C ALA A 63 -8.09 -7.32 -15.41
N TYR A 64 -7.27 -6.93 -14.42
CA TYR A 64 -7.76 -6.02 -13.39
C TYR A 64 -8.22 -4.70 -14.04
N THR A 65 -9.44 -4.31 -13.72
CA THR A 65 -10.02 -3.05 -14.18
C THR A 65 -10.71 -2.35 -13.02
N GLU A 66 -10.58 -1.03 -13.00
CA GLU A 66 -11.45 -0.13 -12.23
C GLU A 66 -11.68 1.14 -13.04
N THR A 67 -12.68 1.92 -12.68
CA THR A 67 -12.90 3.23 -13.29
C THR A 67 -11.74 4.16 -12.93
N LEU A 68 -10.95 4.55 -13.93
CA LEU A 68 -9.86 5.52 -13.73
C LEU A 68 -10.41 6.87 -13.23
N PRO A 69 -9.61 7.62 -12.45
CA PRO A 69 -9.91 8.99 -12.12
C PRO A 69 -10.22 9.85 -13.35
N THR A 70 -11.13 10.81 -13.20
CA THR A 70 -11.53 11.73 -14.26
C THR A 70 -10.86 13.09 -14.10
N ASN A 71 -10.90 13.91 -15.15
CA ASN A 71 -10.50 15.31 -15.13
C ASN A 71 -11.71 16.27 -14.98
N ALA A 72 -12.79 15.81 -14.35
CA ALA A 72 -14.01 16.61 -14.19
C ALA A 72 -13.71 18.01 -13.63
N SER A 73 -14.43 19.02 -14.16
CA SER A 73 -14.22 20.41 -13.75
C SER A 73 -14.50 20.61 -12.27
N LEU A 74 -13.61 21.32 -11.58
CA LEU A 74 -13.79 21.74 -10.18
C LEU A 74 -14.33 23.17 -10.07
N SER A 75 -14.71 23.82 -11.18
CA SER A 75 -15.15 25.23 -11.20
C SER A 75 -16.40 25.52 -10.38
N GLY A 76 -17.20 24.50 -10.05
CA GLY A 76 -18.36 24.61 -9.16
C GLY A 76 -18.03 24.49 -7.67
N LEU A 77 -16.78 24.19 -7.30
CA LEU A 77 -16.36 24.05 -5.92
C LEU A 77 -15.77 25.37 -5.40
N THR A 78 -16.36 25.90 -4.33
CA THR A 78 -15.84 27.07 -3.63
C THR A 78 -14.78 26.64 -2.62
N PHE A 79 -13.60 27.25 -2.68
CA PHE A 79 -12.53 27.03 -1.71
C PHE A 79 -12.54 28.12 -0.63
N SER A 80 -12.38 27.71 0.63
CA SER A 80 -11.89 28.55 1.72
C SER A 80 -10.97 27.73 2.62
N SER A 81 -9.99 28.38 3.28
CA SER A 81 -9.08 27.69 4.20
C SER A 81 -9.82 27.01 5.36
N ALA A 82 -10.94 27.59 5.81
CA ALA A 82 -11.80 27.02 6.84
C ALA A 82 -12.56 25.76 6.37
N GLN A 83 -12.80 25.63 5.06
CA GLN A 83 -13.53 24.51 4.46
C GLN A 83 -12.61 23.59 3.64
N ALA A 84 -11.31 23.59 3.92
CA ALA A 84 -10.33 22.85 3.14
C ALA A 84 -10.61 21.34 3.09
N GLN A 85 -11.08 20.75 4.20
CA GLN A 85 -11.50 19.34 4.25
C GLN A 85 -12.70 19.08 3.33
N GLN A 86 -13.76 19.91 3.41
CA GLN A 86 -14.94 19.76 2.57
C GLN A 86 -14.59 19.93 1.09
N TYR A 87 -13.66 20.83 0.79
CA TYR A 87 -13.17 21.06 -0.57
C TYR A 87 -12.49 19.81 -1.14
N VAL A 88 -11.56 19.18 -0.41
CA VAL A 88 -10.89 17.96 -0.91
C VAL A 88 -11.85 16.77 -1.03
N VAL A 89 -12.77 16.59 -0.08
CA VAL A 89 -13.84 15.57 -0.15
C VAL A 89 -14.69 15.76 -1.41
N ALA A 90 -15.11 17.00 -1.69
CA ALA A 90 -15.93 17.30 -2.86
C ALA A 90 -15.15 17.12 -4.18
N ALA A 91 -13.89 17.52 -4.22
CA ALA A 91 -13.03 17.34 -5.40
C ALA A 91 -12.79 15.86 -5.70
N LEU A 92 -12.49 15.05 -4.67
CA LEU A 92 -12.42 13.59 -4.80
C LEU A 92 -13.75 13.01 -5.25
N GLY A 93 -14.88 13.48 -4.71
CA GLY A 93 -16.20 13.02 -5.15
C GLY A 93 -16.48 13.22 -6.64
N LEU A 94 -15.95 14.29 -7.25
CA LEU A 94 -16.10 14.56 -8.67
C LEU A 94 -15.14 13.75 -9.55
N ARG A 95 -13.90 13.55 -9.09
CA ARG A 95 -12.83 13.02 -9.93
C ARG A 95 -12.39 11.61 -9.59
N PHE A 96 -12.47 11.20 -8.34
CA PHE A 96 -12.07 9.88 -7.85
C PHE A 96 -12.92 9.42 -6.65
N PRO A 97 -14.13 8.89 -6.90
CA PRO A 97 -15.05 8.46 -5.85
C PRO A 97 -14.46 7.42 -4.87
N ILE A 98 -13.56 6.56 -5.33
CA ILE A 98 -12.87 5.58 -4.46
C ILE A 98 -11.98 6.31 -3.44
N GLY A 99 -11.20 7.31 -3.86
CA GLY A 99 -10.40 8.13 -2.94
C GLY A 99 -11.27 8.91 -1.94
N LYS A 100 -12.46 9.37 -2.36
CA LYS A 100 -13.45 9.95 -1.44
C LYS A 100 -13.90 8.93 -0.40
N TYR A 101 -14.29 7.73 -0.84
CA TYR A 101 -14.73 6.65 0.05
C TYR A 101 -13.67 6.32 1.11
N ILE A 102 -12.40 6.20 0.70
CA ILE A 102 -11.29 5.92 1.62
C ILE A 102 -11.09 7.08 2.61
N LEU A 103 -11.06 8.32 2.13
CA LEU A 103 -10.92 9.50 2.97
C LEU A 103 -12.04 9.61 4.01
N GLU A 104 -13.30 9.43 3.60
CA GLU A 104 -14.47 9.46 4.49
C GLU A 104 -14.46 8.29 5.48
N GLY A 105 -14.00 7.11 5.07
CA GLY A 105 -13.80 5.96 5.95
C GLY A 105 -12.78 6.23 7.05
N GLY A 106 -11.65 6.89 6.72
CA GLY A 106 -10.68 7.34 7.72
C GLY A 106 -11.26 8.37 8.68
N LEU A 107 -11.97 9.38 8.15
CA LEU A 107 -12.64 10.41 8.94
C LEU A 107 -13.67 9.85 9.93
N THR A 108 -14.36 8.79 9.56
CA THR A 108 -15.42 8.16 10.37
C THR A 108 -14.92 6.96 11.18
N SER A 109 -13.65 6.58 11.03
CA SER A 109 -13.02 5.46 11.74
C SER A 109 -13.06 5.67 13.26
N PRO A 110 -13.31 4.61 14.06
CA PRO A 110 -13.16 4.65 15.51
C PRO A 110 -11.78 5.16 15.97
N ILE A 111 -10.75 5.00 15.13
CA ILE A 111 -9.38 5.46 15.40
C ILE A 111 -9.31 6.99 15.41
N SER A 112 -10.11 7.68 14.59
CA SER A 112 -10.15 9.15 14.55
C SER A 112 -10.59 9.77 15.88
N ALA A 113 -11.46 9.08 16.63
CA ALA A 113 -11.83 9.51 17.98
C ALA A 113 -10.69 9.40 18.99
N GLN A 114 -9.72 8.52 18.75
CA GLN A 114 -8.60 8.24 19.67
C GLN A 114 -7.35 9.05 19.31
N GLN A 115 -7.07 9.23 18.02
CA GLN A 115 -5.83 9.81 17.51
C GLN A 115 -6.01 11.20 16.87
N GLY A 116 -7.23 11.72 16.87
CA GLY A 116 -7.59 12.92 16.13
C GLY A 116 -7.92 12.62 14.66
N ASN A 117 -8.52 13.60 13.98
CA ASN A 117 -8.90 13.49 12.58
C ASN A 117 -7.65 13.41 11.67
N CYS A 118 -7.59 12.39 10.80
CA CYS A 118 -6.50 12.21 9.83
C CYS A 118 -6.27 13.45 8.93
N VAL A 119 -7.33 14.10 8.46
CA VAL A 119 -7.20 15.34 7.66
C VAL A 119 -6.59 16.46 8.48
N ASP A 120 -6.96 16.65 9.74
CA ASP A 120 -6.37 17.71 10.56
C ASP A 120 -4.89 17.45 10.87
N ARG A 121 -4.50 16.17 10.97
CA ARG A 121 -3.11 15.76 11.18
C ARG A 121 -2.23 15.95 9.95
N PHE A 122 -2.76 15.71 8.76
CA PHE A 122 -1.96 15.63 7.53
C PHE A 122 -2.21 16.77 6.52
N LEU A 123 -3.28 17.55 6.68
CA LEU A 123 -3.52 18.74 5.85
C LEU A 123 -2.85 19.99 6.44
N GLN A 124 -1.60 20.19 6.06
CA GLN A 124 -0.75 21.26 6.58
C GLN A 124 -0.94 22.59 5.83
N ASN A 125 -0.94 22.55 4.49
CA ASN A 125 -1.05 23.76 3.69
C ASN A 125 -2.48 24.02 3.20
N ARG A 126 -3.17 24.98 3.84
CA ARG A 126 -4.54 25.42 3.51
C ARG A 126 -4.59 26.79 2.81
N SER A 127 -3.49 27.22 2.18
CA SER A 127 -3.37 28.56 1.58
C SER A 127 -4.19 28.74 0.30
N SER A 128 -4.46 27.67 -0.43
CA SER A 128 -5.20 27.70 -1.70
C SER A 128 -5.81 26.34 -2.03
N ALA A 129 -6.78 26.32 -2.93
CA ALA A 129 -7.33 25.09 -3.50
C ALA A 129 -6.23 24.16 -4.06
N GLN A 130 -5.32 24.72 -4.85
CA GLN A 130 -4.20 23.96 -5.43
C GLN A 130 -3.27 23.37 -4.34
N ALA A 131 -2.97 24.14 -3.28
CA ALA A 131 -2.15 23.64 -2.18
C ALA A 131 -2.81 22.47 -1.44
N VAL A 132 -4.14 22.53 -1.25
CA VAL A 132 -4.90 21.43 -0.64
C VAL A 132 -4.92 20.20 -1.56
N LEU A 133 -5.23 20.37 -2.85
CA LEU A 133 -5.28 19.25 -3.79
C LEU A 133 -3.91 18.58 -3.99
N ARG A 134 -2.82 19.34 -3.90
CA ARG A 134 -1.45 18.78 -3.92
C ARG A 134 -1.16 17.82 -2.77
N GLN A 135 -1.85 17.98 -1.63
CA GLN A 135 -1.74 17.09 -0.47
C GLN A 135 -2.78 15.97 -0.51
N ALA A 136 -3.71 15.95 -1.47
CA ALA A 136 -4.77 14.95 -1.52
C ALA A 136 -4.26 13.50 -1.52
N PRO A 137 -3.16 13.14 -2.24
CA PRO A 137 -2.61 11.78 -2.14
C PRO A 137 -2.19 11.38 -0.74
N THR A 138 -1.46 12.26 -0.04
CA THR A 138 -1.12 12.07 1.38
C THR A 138 -2.37 11.95 2.23
N LEU A 139 -3.41 12.76 2.01
CA LEU A 139 -4.64 12.65 2.79
C LEU A 139 -5.35 11.31 2.59
N VAL A 140 -5.46 10.84 1.34
CA VAL A 140 -6.10 9.55 1.04
C VAL A 140 -5.25 8.40 1.59
N HIS A 141 -3.92 8.47 1.47
CA HIS A 141 -2.98 7.51 2.05
C HIS A 141 -3.15 7.39 3.57
N GLU A 142 -3.04 8.52 4.26
CA GLU A 142 -3.03 8.55 5.73
C GLU A 142 -4.41 8.29 6.33
N CYS A 143 -5.48 8.79 5.72
CA CYS A 143 -6.84 8.41 6.12
C CYS A 143 -7.15 6.95 5.78
N GLY A 144 -6.49 6.37 4.76
CA GLY A 144 -6.55 4.96 4.44
C GLY A 144 -6.04 4.08 5.60
N HIS A 145 -4.90 4.43 6.21
CA HIS A 145 -4.42 3.77 7.43
C HIS A 145 -5.48 3.78 8.54
N PHE A 146 -6.13 4.93 8.76
CA PHE A 146 -7.17 5.07 9.78
C PHE A 146 -8.37 4.18 9.47
N PHE A 147 -8.73 4.05 8.19
CA PHE A 147 -9.84 3.22 7.77
C PHE A 147 -9.53 1.73 7.98
N ASP A 148 -8.34 1.29 7.57
CA ASP A 148 -7.88 -0.09 7.74
C ASP A 148 -7.77 -0.46 9.22
N LEU A 149 -7.18 0.39 10.05
CA LEU A 149 -7.11 0.18 11.49
C LEU A 149 -8.49 0.14 12.16
N GLY A 150 -9.43 0.98 11.73
CA GLY A 150 -10.80 0.99 12.24
C GLY A 150 -11.63 -0.22 11.80
N ALA A 151 -11.27 -0.80 10.65
CA ALA A 151 -11.88 -2.00 10.09
C ALA A 151 -11.28 -3.30 10.65
N ALA A 152 -10.08 -3.25 11.21
CA ALA A 152 -9.39 -4.35 11.84
C ALA A 152 -9.91 -4.64 13.26
N SER A 153 -9.69 -5.86 13.74
CA SER A 153 -10.00 -6.25 15.13
C SER A 153 -9.09 -7.37 15.62
N GLY A 154 -8.72 -7.33 16.90
CA GLY A 154 -7.84 -8.35 17.49
C GLY A 154 -6.52 -8.48 16.72
N SER A 155 -6.18 -9.69 16.28
CA SER A 155 -4.99 -9.98 15.48
C SER A 155 -5.21 -9.91 13.96
N SER A 156 -6.34 -9.35 13.51
CA SER A 156 -6.59 -9.15 12.08
C SER A 156 -6.02 -7.83 11.57
N SER A 157 -5.77 -7.79 10.27
CA SER A 157 -5.42 -6.59 9.51
C SER A 157 -6.42 -6.46 8.37
N ALA A 158 -6.99 -5.27 8.22
CA ALA A 158 -7.90 -4.98 7.12
C ALA A 158 -7.16 -4.28 5.98
N PHE A 159 -7.66 -4.49 4.77
CA PHE A 159 -7.18 -3.84 3.55
C PHE A 159 -8.40 -3.37 2.77
N VAL A 160 -8.79 -2.11 2.94
CA VAL A 160 -9.92 -1.49 2.27
C VAL A 160 -9.43 -0.90 0.94
N ILE A 161 -9.72 -1.60 -0.15
CA ILE A 161 -9.23 -1.24 -1.48
C ILE A 161 -10.26 -0.37 -2.21
N ARG A 162 -11.53 -0.78 -2.17
CA ARG A 162 -12.70 -0.09 -2.74
C ARG A 162 -13.94 -0.38 -1.88
N ASP A 163 -15.06 0.25 -2.22
CA ASP A 163 -16.34 0.02 -1.55
C ASP A 163 -16.88 -1.41 -1.73
N ASP A 164 -16.49 -2.08 -2.80
CA ASP A 164 -16.84 -3.46 -3.12
C ASP A 164 -15.74 -4.49 -2.80
N LEU A 165 -14.53 -4.05 -2.43
CA LEU A 165 -13.36 -4.91 -2.28
C LEU A 165 -12.59 -4.59 -1.00
N LYS A 166 -12.74 -5.47 -0.02
CA LYS A 166 -12.09 -5.39 1.28
C LYS A 166 -11.66 -6.77 1.76
N PHE A 167 -10.48 -6.85 2.38
CA PHE A 167 -10.01 -8.03 3.06
C PHE A 167 -9.83 -7.79 4.55
N THR A 168 -9.94 -8.84 5.37
CA THR A 168 -9.61 -8.80 6.79
C THR A 168 -8.94 -10.11 7.15
N CYS A 169 -7.60 -10.11 7.09
CA CYS A 169 -6.78 -11.31 7.21
C CYS A 169 -6.18 -11.40 8.60
N LYS A 170 -6.06 -12.62 9.14
CA LYS A 170 -5.58 -12.83 10.52
C LYS A 170 -4.09 -13.11 10.56
N SER A 171 -3.49 -12.79 11.71
CA SER A 171 -2.16 -13.24 12.09
C SER A 171 -1.03 -12.80 11.14
N GLY A 172 -1.19 -11.66 10.47
CA GLY A 172 -0.19 -11.16 9.52
C GLY A 172 1.00 -10.43 10.16
N ASP A 173 0.93 -10.10 11.44
CA ASP A 173 2.04 -9.49 12.18
C ASP A 173 3.07 -10.56 12.61
N THR A 174 4.13 -10.13 13.30
CA THR A 174 5.19 -11.02 13.78
C THR A 174 4.72 -11.93 14.91
N THR A 175 5.42 -13.05 15.11
CA THR A 175 5.12 -13.99 16.20
C THR A 175 5.15 -13.35 17.59
N THR A 176 6.06 -12.41 17.82
CA THR A 176 6.15 -11.64 19.08
C THR A 176 5.02 -10.61 19.24
N ARG A 177 4.29 -10.31 18.17
CA ARG A 177 3.17 -9.38 18.11
C ARG A 177 1.82 -10.07 17.89
N GLY A 178 1.75 -11.37 18.14
CA GLY A 178 0.51 -12.15 18.07
C GLY A 178 0.10 -12.58 16.65
N GLY A 179 1.00 -12.45 15.68
CA GLY A 179 0.83 -13.00 14.34
C GLY A 179 1.68 -14.24 14.07
N ARG A 180 1.90 -14.54 12.80
CA ARG A 180 2.59 -15.76 12.32
C ARG A 180 3.70 -15.47 11.31
N THR A 181 4.05 -14.19 11.11
CA THR A 181 5.06 -13.78 10.14
C THR A 181 6.33 -13.31 10.85
N PHE A 182 7.28 -12.72 10.11
CA PHE A 182 8.54 -12.18 10.65
C PHE A 182 8.66 -10.67 10.43
N ALA A 183 9.53 -10.00 11.19
CA ALA A 183 9.70 -8.55 11.08
C ALA A 183 10.15 -8.14 9.68
N ARG A 184 9.49 -7.16 9.06
CA ARG A 184 9.81 -6.70 7.70
C ARG A 184 11.24 -6.18 7.58
N SER A 185 11.82 -5.63 8.65
CA SER A 185 13.24 -5.21 8.70
C SER A 185 14.23 -6.35 8.36
N ARG A 186 13.85 -7.62 8.55
CA ARG A 186 14.69 -8.78 8.19
C ARG A 186 15.08 -8.81 6.72
N ILE A 187 14.26 -8.26 5.82
CA ILE A 187 14.58 -8.25 4.39
C ILE A 187 15.86 -7.47 4.07
N LYS A 188 16.35 -6.60 4.97
CA LYS A 188 17.68 -5.97 4.86
C LYS A 188 18.84 -6.97 4.82
N THR A 189 18.60 -8.22 5.18
CA THR A 189 19.60 -9.30 5.20
C THR A 189 19.54 -10.23 3.98
N ASP A 190 18.62 -10.00 3.03
CA ASP A 190 18.62 -10.74 1.78
C ASP A 190 19.71 -10.25 0.80
N THR A 191 19.85 -10.98 -0.30
CA THR A 191 20.78 -10.64 -1.39
C THR A 191 20.28 -9.47 -2.25
N PHE A 192 19.00 -9.12 -2.18
CA PHE A 192 18.39 -8.05 -2.97
C PHE A 192 18.61 -6.67 -2.35
N TYR A 193 18.83 -6.58 -1.03
CA TYR A 193 19.09 -5.33 -0.33
C TYR A 193 20.29 -4.56 -0.90
N ALA A 194 21.33 -5.28 -1.35
CA ALA A 194 22.49 -4.68 -1.98
C ALA A 194 22.17 -3.97 -3.32
N LYS A 195 21.05 -4.30 -3.97
CA LYS A 195 20.62 -3.65 -5.23
C LYS A 195 20.06 -2.25 -5.02
N ARG A 196 19.53 -1.97 -3.81
CA ARG A 196 19.04 -0.65 -3.41
C ARG A 196 19.02 -0.55 -1.89
N GLN A 197 20.15 -0.13 -1.32
CA GLN A 197 20.33 0.00 0.13
C GLN A 197 19.62 1.24 0.65
N ALA A 198 19.39 1.28 1.97
CA ALA A 198 18.79 2.44 2.63
C ALA A 198 19.60 3.71 2.38
N CYS A 199 18.92 4.86 2.24
CA CYS A 199 19.60 6.12 1.93
C CYS A 199 20.40 6.68 3.11
N GLY A 200 20.15 6.26 4.36
CA GLY A 200 20.80 6.84 5.52
C GLY A 200 20.52 8.34 5.66
N GLY A 201 19.29 8.76 5.32
CA GLY A 201 18.88 10.17 5.34
C GLY A 201 19.39 11.01 4.16
N GLN A 202 19.97 10.40 3.13
CA GLN A 202 20.34 11.08 1.88
C GLN A 202 19.17 11.20 0.89
N ALA A 203 19.37 11.93 -0.20
CA ALA A 203 18.37 12.07 -1.26
C ALA A 203 18.07 10.73 -1.94
N ALA A 204 16.80 10.54 -2.35
CA ALA A 204 16.24 9.27 -2.84
C ALA A 204 16.91 8.63 -4.08
N GLN A 205 17.76 9.36 -4.82
CA GLN A 205 18.28 8.86 -6.10
C GLN A 205 19.33 7.77 -5.88
N GLY A 206 19.10 6.57 -6.45
CA GLY A 206 20.02 5.44 -6.34
C GLY A 206 20.02 4.72 -4.99
N CYS A 207 19.13 5.07 -4.06
CA CYS A 207 18.98 4.41 -2.77
C CYS A 207 17.51 4.34 -2.34
N ASP A 208 17.24 3.55 -1.31
CA ASP A 208 15.92 3.29 -0.78
C ASP A 208 15.64 4.17 0.45
N PHE A 209 15.01 5.34 0.25
CA PHE A 209 14.66 6.20 1.37
C PHE A 209 13.47 5.66 2.18
N TYR A 210 12.68 4.75 1.60
CA TYR A 210 11.61 4.06 2.31
C TYR A 210 12.20 3.09 3.33
N ALA A 211 13.35 2.47 3.04
CA ALA A 211 14.02 1.59 4.00
C ALA A 211 14.44 2.31 5.29
N ASP A 212 14.74 3.61 5.24
CA ASP A 212 15.07 4.43 6.42
C ASP A 212 13.86 4.60 7.36
N ILE A 213 12.63 4.38 6.88
CA ILE A 213 11.39 4.58 7.63
C ILE A 213 10.74 3.23 7.96
N TYR A 214 10.61 2.37 6.94
CA TYR A 214 9.78 1.18 6.98
C TYR A 214 10.57 -0.08 7.31
N LEU A 215 11.86 -0.12 7.02
CA LEU A 215 12.75 -1.22 7.38
C LEU A 215 13.69 -0.84 8.54
N ASP A 216 13.45 0.30 9.19
CA ASP A 216 14.18 0.72 10.38
C ASP A 216 13.85 -0.18 11.58
N GLY A 217 14.87 -0.58 12.31
CA GLY A 217 14.72 -1.43 13.49
C GLY A 217 15.58 -2.68 13.51
N ASN A 218 15.59 -3.28 14.69
CA ASN A 218 16.23 -4.55 15.01
C ASN A 218 15.26 -5.39 15.85
N PRO A 219 14.62 -6.41 15.25
CA PRO A 219 13.58 -7.19 15.93
C PRO A 219 14.11 -8.08 17.06
N ASP A 220 15.44 -8.08 17.30
CA ASP A 220 16.10 -8.85 18.35
C ASP A 220 16.51 -8.01 19.58
N ASP A 221 16.33 -6.68 19.60
CA ASP A 221 16.82 -5.81 20.68
C ASP A 221 15.79 -5.44 21.78
N ALA A 222 14.60 -6.04 21.71
CA ALA A 222 13.45 -5.81 22.59
C ALA A 222 12.87 -4.37 22.58
N SER A 223 13.37 -3.47 21.72
CA SER A 223 12.80 -2.14 21.51
C SER A 223 11.94 -2.17 20.25
N PHE A 224 10.69 -1.74 20.35
CA PHE A 224 9.83 -1.69 19.17
C PHE A 224 10.26 -0.55 18.24
N GLN A 225 10.55 -0.90 16.98
CA GLN A 225 10.68 0.04 15.88
C GLN A 225 9.72 -0.29 14.73
N GLY A 226 9.52 0.67 13.81
CA GLY A 226 8.54 0.53 12.72
C GLY A 226 8.75 -0.71 11.84
N GLY A 227 10.00 -1.16 11.66
CA GLY A 227 10.37 -2.34 10.90
C GLY A 227 10.16 -3.68 11.63
N ASP A 228 9.76 -3.67 12.90
CA ASP A 228 9.47 -4.89 13.66
C ASP A 228 8.08 -5.48 13.39
N GLN A 229 7.30 -4.80 12.55
CA GLN A 229 5.99 -5.23 12.11
C GLN A 229 6.09 -6.31 11.02
N GLY A 230 5.08 -7.18 10.95
CA GLY A 230 5.04 -8.30 10.02
C GLY A 230 4.59 -7.97 8.60
N TYR A 231 4.28 -9.02 7.83
CA TYR A 231 3.83 -8.93 6.43
C TYR A 231 2.58 -8.06 6.26
N ASN A 232 1.66 -8.08 7.24
CA ASN A 232 0.47 -7.23 7.22
C ASN A 232 0.81 -5.76 6.97
N SER A 233 1.84 -5.24 7.63
CA SER A 233 2.27 -3.85 7.50
C SER A 233 2.97 -3.55 6.17
N VAL A 234 3.51 -4.56 5.48
CA VAL A 234 4.06 -4.37 4.12
C VAL A 234 2.92 -4.24 3.12
N LEU A 235 1.91 -5.10 3.23
CA LEU A 235 0.75 -5.08 2.34
C LEU A 235 -0.17 -3.87 2.57
N GLU A 236 -0.30 -3.44 3.82
CA GLU A 236 -1.09 -2.29 4.22
C GLU A 236 -0.51 -1.00 3.62
N GLU A 237 0.79 -0.77 3.79
CA GLU A 237 1.49 0.36 3.15
C GLU A 237 1.41 0.30 1.62
N ALA A 238 1.58 -0.89 1.01
CA ALA A 238 1.40 -1.06 -0.42
C ALA A 238 -0.01 -0.63 -0.87
N THR A 239 -1.04 -0.99 -0.10
CA THR A 239 -2.42 -0.56 -0.34
C THR A 239 -2.54 0.96 -0.32
N GLN A 240 -1.93 1.62 0.66
CA GLN A 240 -1.98 3.08 0.75
C GLN A 240 -1.17 3.79 -0.33
N TYR A 241 -0.04 3.25 -0.78
CA TYR A 241 0.69 3.81 -1.92
C TYR A 241 -0.06 3.62 -3.25
N VAL A 242 -0.82 2.53 -3.41
CA VAL A 242 -1.76 2.38 -4.55
C VAL A 242 -2.81 3.50 -4.52
N ASN A 243 -3.42 3.74 -3.36
CA ASN A 243 -4.40 4.81 -3.17
C ASN A 243 -3.80 6.21 -3.43
N SER A 244 -2.56 6.43 -3.00
CA SER A 244 -1.81 7.66 -3.20
C SER A 244 -1.56 7.92 -4.69
N LEU A 245 -1.04 6.93 -5.43
CA LEU A 245 -0.78 7.08 -6.87
C LEU A 245 -2.06 7.33 -7.68
N ALA A 246 -3.16 6.63 -7.34
CA ALA A 246 -4.47 6.88 -7.95
C ALA A 246 -4.95 8.33 -7.72
N THR A 247 -4.75 8.84 -6.51
CA THR A 247 -5.10 10.22 -6.17
C THR A 247 -4.15 11.22 -6.84
N ALA A 248 -2.87 10.89 -7.01
CA ALA A 248 -1.91 11.72 -7.70
C ALA A 248 -2.24 11.85 -9.20
N LEU A 249 -2.69 10.77 -9.83
CA LEU A 249 -3.25 10.78 -11.19
C LEU A 249 -4.47 11.74 -11.29
N THR A 250 -5.32 11.75 -10.26
CA THR A 250 -6.55 12.57 -10.17
C THR A 250 -6.26 14.08 -10.17
N PHE A 251 -5.16 14.49 -9.53
CA PHE A 251 -4.77 15.89 -9.34
C PHE A 251 -3.38 16.20 -9.93
N GLN A 252 -3.02 15.50 -11.00
CA GLN A 252 -1.69 15.56 -11.60
C GLN A 252 -1.25 16.99 -11.99
N GLU A 253 -2.20 17.87 -12.31
CA GLU A 253 -1.94 19.27 -12.65
C GLU A 253 -1.35 20.08 -11.49
N THR A 254 -1.54 19.61 -10.26
CA THR A 254 -1.02 20.30 -9.06
C THR A 254 0.50 20.16 -8.91
N TYR A 255 1.13 19.27 -9.68
CA TYR A 255 2.56 18.98 -9.65
C TYR A 255 3.38 19.70 -10.72
N GLN A 256 2.79 20.59 -11.51
CA GLN A 256 3.54 21.33 -12.55
C GLN A 256 4.82 21.98 -11.97
N GLY A 257 5.97 21.65 -12.58
CA GLY A 257 7.28 22.16 -12.14
C GLY A 257 7.87 21.49 -10.89
N SER A 258 7.27 20.40 -10.40
CA SER A 258 7.79 19.64 -9.26
C SER A 258 7.76 18.13 -9.53
N LYS A 259 8.57 17.39 -8.77
CA LYS A 259 8.54 15.93 -8.75
C LYS A 259 8.12 15.43 -7.36
N VAL A 260 7.40 14.32 -7.35
CA VAL A 260 7.01 13.56 -6.16
C VAL A 260 7.35 12.09 -6.36
N SER A 261 7.26 11.30 -5.29
CA SER A 261 7.69 9.90 -5.24
C SER A 261 6.52 8.90 -5.26
N GLU A 262 5.39 9.27 -5.85
CA GLU A 262 4.16 8.45 -5.82
C GLU A 262 4.36 7.11 -6.55
N ARG A 263 5.03 7.14 -7.71
CA ARG A 263 5.42 5.93 -8.45
C ARG A 263 6.52 5.17 -7.72
N ASP A 264 7.49 5.87 -7.14
CA ASP A 264 8.59 5.26 -6.38
C ASP A 264 8.06 4.48 -5.17
N GLY A 265 7.08 5.03 -4.44
CA GLY A 265 6.51 4.42 -3.25
C GLY A 265 5.84 3.09 -3.56
N ILE A 266 4.91 3.09 -4.53
CA ILE A 266 4.25 1.84 -4.91
C ILE A 266 5.24 0.80 -5.42
N LEU A 267 6.20 1.17 -6.27
CA LEU A 267 7.19 0.23 -6.79
C LEU A 267 8.07 -0.34 -5.67
N THR A 268 8.45 0.49 -4.69
CA THR A 268 9.24 0.05 -3.54
C THR A 268 8.47 -0.97 -2.70
N PHE A 269 7.18 -0.73 -2.44
CA PHE A 269 6.38 -1.66 -1.65
C PHE A 269 5.99 -2.93 -2.41
N LEU A 270 5.79 -2.88 -3.73
CA LEU A 270 5.67 -4.08 -4.56
C LEU A 270 6.96 -4.92 -4.48
N TRP A 271 8.13 -4.28 -4.57
CA TRP A 271 9.42 -4.94 -4.40
C TRP A 271 9.60 -5.54 -3.00
N TYR A 272 9.12 -4.86 -1.95
CA TYR A 272 9.15 -5.39 -0.58
C TYR A 272 8.24 -6.60 -0.41
N ILE A 273 7.05 -6.61 -1.03
CA ILE A 273 6.16 -7.78 -1.02
C ILE A 273 6.91 -9.00 -1.58
N GLU A 274 7.51 -8.88 -2.77
CA GLU A 274 8.21 -10.00 -3.40
C GLU A 274 9.40 -10.48 -2.57
N ARG A 275 10.23 -9.56 -2.07
CA ARG A 275 11.38 -9.89 -1.23
C ARG A 275 10.97 -10.57 0.07
N TYR A 276 9.90 -10.09 0.68
CA TYR A 276 9.35 -10.69 1.88
C TYR A 276 8.87 -12.11 1.61
N LEU A 277 8.09 -12.33 0.55
CA LEU A 277 7.63 -13.68 0.15
C LEU A 277 8.81 -14.62 -0.17
N LYS A 278 9.82 -14.11 -0.88
CA LYS A 278 11.02 -14.87 -1.22
C LYS A 278 11.78 -15.31 0.04
N MET A 279 11.98 -14.38 0.97
CA MET A 279 12.61 -14.67 2.25
C MET A 279 11.76 -15.62 3.10
N ALA A 280 10.44 -15.46 3.08
CA ALA A 280 9.51 -16.37 3.75
C ALA A 280 9.71 -17.80 3.24
N ARG A 281 9.68 -17.99 1.91
CA ARG A 281 9.84 -19.31 1.30
C ARG A 281 11.19 -19.94 1.62
N ASP A 282 12.26 -19.15 1.60
CA ASP A 282 13.62 -19.66 1.75
C ASP A 282 14.02 -19.90 3.22
N LYS A 283 13.52 -19.10 4.17
CA LYS A 283 14.05 -19.04 5.54
C LYS A 283 12.99 -19.11 6.64
N TYR A 284 11.72 -18.82 6.35
CA TYR A 284 10.63 -18.76 7.33
C TYR A 284 9.41 -19.54 6.83
N ALA A 285 9.55 -20.87 6.73
CA ALA A 285 8.54 -21.76 6.17
C ALA A 285 7.16 -21.56 6.81
N ASP A 286 7.07 -21.42 8.14
CA ASP A 286 5.80 -21.18 8.84
C ASP A 286 5.11 -19.87 8.42
N ALA A 287 5.90 -18.83 8.13
CA ALA A 287 5.39 -17.55 7.65
C ALA A 287 4.93 -17.66 6.20
N TYR A 288 5.70 -18.37 5.36
CA TYR A 288 5.30 -18.65 3.98
C TYR A 288 3.99 -19.44 3.96
N ASP A 289 3.88 -20.51 4.73
CA ASP A 289 2.66 -21.31 4.84
C ASP A 289 1.47 -20.49 5.34
N ALA A 290 1.67 -19.61 6.34
CA ALA A 290 0.62 -18.73 6.84
C ALA A 290 0.10 -17.75 5.77
N ILE A 291 0.95 -17.30 4.86
CA ILE A 291 0.58 -16.37 3.77
C ILE A 291 0.05 -17.13 2.55
N SER A 292 0.73 -18.19 2.11
CA SER A 292 0.44 -18.88 0.86
C SER A 292 -0.74 -19.82 0.96
N ASN A 293 -1.01 -20.41 2.14
CA ASN A 293 -2.13 -21.34 2.30
C ASN A 293 -3.44 -20.64 2.73
N ASP A 294 -3.38 -19.41 3.21
CA ASP A 294 -4.57 -18.61 3.54
C ASP A 294 -5.10 -17.85 2.31
N ALA A 295 -6.36 -18.11 1.94
CA ALA A 295 -6.99 -17.45 0.79
C ALA A 295 -7.10 -15.93 0.96
N CYS A 296 -7.33 -15.44 2.19
CA CYS A 296 -7.40 -14.00 2.45
C CYS A 296 -6.07 -13.34 2.10
N TRP A 297 -4.95 -13.90 2.56
CA TRP A 297 -3.62 -13.33 2.30
C TRP A 297 -3.26 -13.38 0.83
N ARG A 298 -3.57 -14.48 0.13
CA ARG A 298 -3.36 -14.57 -1.32
C ARG A 298 -4.18 -13.54 -2.08
N GLN A 299 -5.49 -13.50 -1.85
CA GLN A 299 -6.40 -12.61 -2.56
C GLN A 299 -6.08 -11.13 -2.28
N ALA A 300 -5.78 -10.77 -1.02
CA ALA A 300 -5.37 -9.42 -0.66
C ALA A 300 -4.05 -9.04 -1.37
N THR A 301 -3.04 -9.92 -1.31
CA THR A 301 -1.74 -9.68 -1.97
C THR A 301 -1.90 -9.49 -3.47
N LEU A 302 -2.62 -10.38 -4.15
CA LEU A 302 -2.81 -10.33 -5.60
C LEU A 302 -3.68 -9.15 -6.02
N SER A 303 -4.69 -8.77 -5.23
CA SER A 303 -5.52 -7.59 -5.49
C SER A 303 -4.73 -6.29 -5.41
N VAL A 304 -3.87 -6.14 -4.39
CA VAL A 304 -3.00 -4.98 -4.23
C VAL A 304 -1.95 -4.95 -5.33
N TRP A 305 -1.36 -6.10 -5.67
CA TRP A 305 -0.40 -6.24 -6.76
C TRP A 305 -1.00 -5.82 -8.11
N ASP A 306 -2.13 -6.40 -8.49
CA ASP A 306 -2.78 -6.12 -9.79
C ASP A 306 -3.25 -4.67 -9.89
N ARG A 307 -3.84 -4.15 -8.82
CA ARG A 307 -4.25 -2.73 -8.76
C ARG A 307 -3.05 -1.79 -8.82
N GLY A 308 -1.93 -2.18 -8.22
CA GLY A 308 -0.71 -1.38 -8.28
C GLY A 308 -0.16 -1.27 -9.69
N TRP A 309 -0.08 -2.39 -10.42
CA TRP A 309 0.31 -2.38 -11.83
C TRP A 309 -0.68 -1.62 -12.71
N PHE A 310 -1.99 -1.72 -12.44
CA PHE A 310 -3.00 -0.96 -13.15
C PHE A 310 -2.75 0.57 -13.08
N TYR A 311 -2.48 1.12 -11.89
CA TYR A 311 -2.15 2.55 -11.78
C TYR A 311 -0.74 2.91 -12.25
N LEU A 312 0.23 2.01 -12.12
CA LEU A 312 1.57 2.20 -12.68
C LEU A 312 1.53 2.31 -14.21
N ASP A 313 0.68 1.52 -14.86
CA ASP A 313 0.46 1.59 -16.30
C ASP A 313 -0.31 2.87 -16.69
N ALA A 314 -1.36 3.22 -15.94
CA ALA A 314 -2.13 4.44 -16.18
C ALA A 314 -1.32 5.73 -16.01
N THR A 315 -0.26 5.70 -15.20
CA THR A 315 0.64 6.84 -14.95
C THR A 315 1.96 6.76 -15.71
N LYS A 316 2.08 5.81 -16.65
CA LYS A 316 3.27 5.66 -17.48
C LYS A 316 3.54 6.93 -18.28
N GLY A 317 4.76 7.45 -18.19
CA GLY A 317 5.18 8.69 -18.85
C GLY A 317 4.93 9.97 -18.06
N MET A 318 4.27 9.91 -16.89
CA MET A 318 4.12 11.05 -15.99
C MET A 318 5.40 11.29 -15.18
N GLN A 319 6.37 11.97 -15.79
CA GLN A 319 7.72 12.18 -15.23
C GLN A 319 7.77 12.96 -13.90
N ASN A 320 6.68 13.65 -13.55
CA ASN A 320 6.50 14.38 -12.30
C ASN A 320 6.10 13.48 -11.12
N LEU A 321 5.66 12.25 -11.38
CA LEU A 321 5.21 11.31 -10.34
C LEU A 321 6.30 10.34 -9.87
N GLY A 322 7.50 10.40 -10.45
CA GLY A 322 8.64 9.57 -10.05
C GLY A 322 9.95 10.33 -9.91
N LEU A 323 10.74 9.94 -8.91
CA LEU A 323 12.11 10.43 -8.69
C LEU A 323 13.13 9.51 -9.37
N ASP A 324 12.98 8.19 -9.18
CA ASP A 324 13.85 7.13 -9.69
C ASP A 324 13.06 5.84 -10.03
N ASP A 325 11.81 6.02 -10.48
CA ASP A 325 10.82 4.98 -10.73
C ASP A 325 11.28 3.93 -11.77
N ALA A 326 12.00 4.33 -12.82
CA ALA A 326 12.51 3.38 -13.80
C ALA A 326 13.50 2.36 -13.21
N ALA A 327 14.35 2.78 -12.26
CA ALA A 327 15.28 1.90 -11.57
C ALA A 327 14.53 0.94 -10.62
N LEU A 328 13.50 1.44 -9.93
CA LEU A 328 12.64 0.64 -9.07
C LEU A 328 11.81 -0.37 -9.87
N GLU A 329 11.24 0.02 -11.01
CA GLU A 329 10.47 -0.87 -11.89
C GLU A 329 11.31 -2.05 -12.38
N ALA A 330 12.61 -1.82 -12.66
CA ALA A 330 13.53 -2.90 -13.01
C ALA A 330 13.77 -3.88 -11.87
N LEU A 331 13.71 -3.43 -10.60
CA LEU A 331 13.84 -4.30 -9.43
C LEU A 331 12.59 -5.15 -9.21
N VAL A 332 11.39 -4.56 -9.33
CA VAL A 332 10.10 -5.27 -9.22
C VAL A 332 9.94 -6.28 -10.36
N LYS A 333 10.55 -6.03 -11.53
CA LYS A 333 10.49 -6.96 -12.68
C LYS A 333 11.55 -8.06 -12.65
N ASP A 334 12.32 -8.20 -11.57
CA ASP A 334 13.27 -9.30 -11.43
C ASP A 334 12.51 -10.64 -11.42
N ALA A 335 12.75 -11.48 -12.43
CA ALA A 335 12.04 -12.74 -12.60
C ALA A 335 12.14 -13.69 -11.39
N SER A 336 13.22 -13.58 -10.60
CA SER A 336 13.39 -14.40 -9.38
C SER A 336 12.50 -13.96 -8.21
N LEU A 337 12.00 -12.72 -8.27
CA LEU A 337 11.08 -12.13 -7.30
C LEU A 337 9.63 -12.22 -7.79
N VAL A 338 9.37 -11.92 -9.07
CA VAL A 338 8.04 -12.08 -9.70
C VAL A 338 7.51 -13.51 -9.57
N ALA A 339 8.41 -14.50 -9.57
CA ALA A 339 8.05 -15.90 -9.35
C ALA A 339 7.30 -16.15 -8.03
N GLU A 340 7.46 -15.32 -7.00
CA GLU A 340 6.69 -15.43 -5.76
C GLU A 340 5.22 -15.03 -5.94
N ILE A 341 4.96 -13.98 -6.72
CA ILE A 341 3.61 -13.56 -7.08
C ILE A 341 2.94 -14.63 -7.94
N ASP A 342 3.66 -15.17 -8.92
CA ASP A 342 3.16 -16.25 -9.76
C ASP A 342 2.86 -17.52 -8.95
N ALA A 343 3.65 -17.82 -7.92
CA ALA A 343 3.39 -18.94 -7.02
C ALA A 343 2.09 -18.75 -6.23
N LEU A 344 1.85 -17.56 -5.65
CA LEU A 344 0.58 -17.26 -4.98
C LEU A 344 -0.61 -17.34 -5.94
N ARG A 345 -0.46 -16.77 -7.14
CA ARG A 345 -1.51 -16.81 -8.16
C ARG A 345 -1.82 -18.23 -8.61
N LYS A 346 -0.82 -19.08 -8.77
CA LYS A 346 -1.02 -20.51 -9.09
C LYS A 346 -1.75 -21.26 -7.98
N LEU A 347 -1.65 -20.83 -6.72
CA LEU A 347 -2.42 -21.42 -5.63
C LEU A 347 -3.87 -20.96 -5.64
N GLU A 348 -4.12 -19.68 -5.95
CA GLU A 348 -5.45 -19.09 -5.93
C GLU A 348 -6.32 -19.48 -7.14
N CYS A 349 -5.72 -19.48 -8.33
CA CYS A 349 -6.44 -19.57 -9.61
C CYS A 349 -6.54 -20.99 -10.17
N LYS A 350 -6.34 -21.99 -9.31
CA LYS A 350 -6.61 -23.39 -9.64
C LYS A 350 -8.11 -23.69 -9.73
#